data_AF-A0A6C0KD40-F1
#
_entry.id   AF-A0A6C0KD40-F1
#
_cell.length_a   1.000
_cell.length_b   1.000
_cell.length_c   1.000
_cell.angle_alpha   90.00
_cell.angle_beta   90.00
_cell.angle_gamma   90.00
#
_symmetry.space_group_name_H-M   'P 1'
#
loop_
_entity.id
_entity.type
_entity.pdbx_description
1 polymer ?
#
loop_
_entity_poly.entity_id
_entity_poly.type
_entity_poly.pdbx_seq_one_letter_code
_entity_poly.pdbx_strand_id
1 'polypeptide(L)'
;MSSTNFCLEYDLYLDRSAACGICVENAYFLQFLLLLSLIPVSALTSAWLVAKFVYEPHMRRASLEEDWSDDEEEEEEEVYEDKYCLDFVKGNDEKKNFDKLMVQESTPDGVVFMKWNEDNESFDYWCDNKEIKYVYLEVVARKYCTMFSCPEIYIDRGKDIQRQKELEKEAEEKANMKEEDKEEELEDSDDELFAKLKKPEEVKKSVSKKKVETAALRANKYRRVGKINEMVLLQKVKSKEEPKKKMTFSDWVSFSKNSKTV
;
A
#
# COMPACT_ATOMS: atom_id res chain seq x y z
N MET A 1 -100.34 24.50 -23.16
CA MET A 1 -100.59 25.57 -24.16
C MET A 1 -100.26 26.87 -23.46
N SER A 2 -99.24 27.65 -23.78
CA SER A 2 -98.44 27.87 -25.00
C SER A 2 -97.04 28.31 -24.50
N SER A 3 -95.90 27.74 -24.92
CA SER A 3 -95.16 28.03 -26.18
C SER A 3 -95.12 29.55 -26.44
N THR A 4 -93.98 30.26 -26.47
CA THR A 4 -92.70 29.97 -27.15
C THR A 4 -91.57 30.90 -26.66
N ASN A 5 -90.34 30.39 -26.81
CA ASN A 5 -89.07 31.13 -26.90
C ASN A 5 -89.15 32.41 -27.76
N PHE A 6 -88.17 33.33 -27.59
CA PHE A 6 -87.34 33.93 -28.67
C PHE A 6 -86.85 35.33 -28.26
N CYS A 7 -85.76 35.41 -27.49
CA CYS A 7 -84.89 36.59 -27.43
C CYS A 7 -83.44 36.13 -27.45
N LEU A 8 -83.09 35.32 -28.45
CA LEU A 8 -81.77 35.43 -29.06
C LEU A 8 -81.89 36.55 -30.11
N GLU A 9 -80.88 37.42 -30.12
CA GLU A 9 -80.48 38.22 -31.27
C GLU A 9 -81.28 39.50 -31.52
N TYR A 10 -80.90 40.59 -30.82
CA TYR A 10 -80.46 41.88 -31.40
C TYR A 10 -80.35 42.93 -30.28
N ASP A 11 -79.14 43.13 -29.76
CA ASP A 11 -78.58 44.46 -29.51
C ASP A 11 -77.05 44.31 -29.37
N LEU A 12 -76.47 44.07 -30.53
CA LEU A 12 -75.10 44.44 -30.87
C LEU A 12 -74.92 45.94 -30.55
N TYR A 13 -73.77 46.32 -29.96
CA TYR A 13 -73.34 47.69 -29.65
C TYR A 13 -73.81 48.32 -28.32
N LEU A 14 -73.58 47.63 -27.20
CA LEU A 14 -73.16 48.34 -25.98
C LEU A 14 -71.64 48.50 -26.03
N ASP A 15 -71.23 49.76 -26.13
CA ASP A 15 -69.86 50.24 -26.22
C ASP A 15 -68.90 49.49 -25.28
N ARG A 16 -67.80 48.96 -25.82
CA ARG A 16 -66.78 48.21 -25.08
C ARG A 16 -66.17 49.07 -23.96
N SER A 17 -66.27 50.40 -24.08
CA SER A 17 -65.89 51.37 -23.05
C SER A 17 -66.87 51.42 -21.86
N ALA A 18 -68.18 51.28 -22.11
CA ALA A 18 -69.24 51.35 -21.10
C ALA A 18 -69.41 50.03 -20.33
N ALA A 19 -69.23 48.88 -21.00
CA ALA A 19 -69.23 47.58 -20.35
C ALA A 19 -68.02 47.40 -19.40
N CYS A 20 -66.89 48.06 -19.71
CA CYS A 20 -65.69 48.04 -18.87
C CYS A 20 -65.91 48.79 -17.56
N GLY A 21 -66.61 49.94 -17.56
CA GLY A 21 -66.89 50.72 -16.35
C GLY A 21 -67.74 49.96 -15.31
N ILE A 22 -68.86 49.36 -15.75
CA ILE A 22 -69.80 48.65 -14.86
C ILE A 22 -69.22 47.32 -14.35
N CYS A 23 -68.42 46.63 -15.18
CA CYS A 23 -67.74 45.39 -14.75
C CYS A 23 -66.59 45.67 -13.78
N VAL A 24 -65.95 46.85 -13.86
CA VAL A 24 -64.84 47.26 -12.98
C VAL A 24 -65.36 47.84 -11.65
N GLU A 25 -66.48 48.56 -11.64
CA GLU A 25 -67.05 49.18 -10.44
C GLU A 25 -67.63 48.18 -9.42
N ASN A 26 -68.03 46.97 -9.85
CA ASN A 26 -68.49 45.88 -8.98
C ASN A 26 -67.58 44.64 -9.00
N ALA A 27 -66.32 44.80 -9.42
CA ALA A 27 -65.34 43.72 -9.54
C ALA A 27 -64.78 43.20 -8.20
N TYR A 28 -65.47 43.39 -7.08
CA TYR A 28 -65.04 42.90 -5.76
C TYR A 28 -64.77 41.40 -5.77
N PHE A 29 -65.54 40.65 -6.55
CA PHE A 29 -65.33 39.22 -6.72
C PHE A 29 -64.04 38.90 -7.50
N LEU A 30 -63.74 39.66 -8.56
CA LEU A 30 -62.50 39.49 -9.33
C LEU A 30 -61.28 39.91 -8.51
N GLN A 31 -61.37 41.03 -7.77
CA GLN A 31 -60.36 41.47 -6.82
C GLN A 31 -60.13 40.44 -5.71
N PHE A 32 -61.20 39.83 -5.20
CA PHE A 32 -61.14 38.74 -4.22
C PHE A 32 -60.46 37.50 -4.79
N LEU A 33 -60.78 37.08 -6.02
CA LEU A 33 -60.11 35.95 -6.68
C LEU A 33 -58.63 36.21 -6.93
N LEU A 34 -58.26 37.44 -7.31
CA LEU A 34 -56.86 37.85 -7.46
C LEU A 34 -56.12 37.80 -6.11
N LEU A 35 -56.74 38.25 -5.03
CA LEU A 35 -56.16 38.15 -3.68
C LEU A 35 -56.02 36.69 -3.22
N LEU A 36 -57.01 35.84 -3.53
CA LEU A 36 -56.96 34.42 -3.22
C LEU A 36 -55.82 33.71 -3.97
N SER A 37 -55.50 34.17 -5.19
CA SER A 37 -54.40 33.63 -6.00
C SER A 37 -53.00 33.96 -5.46
N LEU A 38 -52.86 34.98 -4.60
CA LEU A 38 -51.57 35.31 -3.97
C LEU A 38 -51.13 34.25 -2.95
N ILE A 39 -52.08 33.53 -2.34
CA ILE A 39 -51.80 32.48 -1.35
C ILE A 39 -51.04 31.30 -1.99
N PRO A 40 -51.51 30.65 -3.06
CA PRO A 40 -50.75 29.57 -3.69
C PRO A 40 -49.46 30.08 -4.34
N VAL A 41 -49.44 31.28 -4.92
CA VAL A 41 -48.22 31.84 -5.52
C VAL A 41 -47.14 32.08 -4.47
N SER A 42 -47.50 32.61 -3.29
CA SER A 42 -46.55 32.80 -2.18
C SER A 42 -46.09 31.49 -1.54
N ALA A 43 -46.96 30.48 -1.46
CA ALA A 43 -46.57 29.15 -1.01
C ALA A 43 -45.59 28.47 -1.99
N LEU A 44 -45.81 28.62 -3.29
CA LEU A 44 -44.93 28.05 -4.31
C LEU A 44 -43.56 28.78 -4.36
N THR A 45 -43.54 30.11 -4.24
CA THR A 45 -42.29 30.87 -4.26
C THR A 45 -41.45 30.63 -3.00
N SER A 46 -42.08 30.48 -1.83
CA SER A 46 -41.39 30.11 -0.59
C SER A 46 -40.85 28.67 -0.62
N ALA A 47 -41.62 27.72 -1.14
CA ALA A 47 -41.15 26.35 -1.35
C ALA A 47 -39.96 26.29 -2.32
N TRP A 48 -40.01 27.05 -3.42
CA TRP A 48 -38.89 27.14 -4.38
C TRP A 48 -37.64 27.76 -3.75
N LEU A 49 -37.78 28.81 -2.94
CA LEU A 49 -36.67 29.41 -2.18
C LEU A 49 -36.03 28.39 -1.23
N VAL A 50 -36.82 27.66 -0.45
CA VAL A 50 -36.29 26.61 0.46
C VAL A 50 -35.60 25.51 -0.33
N ALA A 51 -36.17 25.06 -1.45
CA ALA A 51 -35.56 24.04 -2.29
C ALA A 51 -34.18 24.49 -2.84
N LYS A 52 -34.08 25.72 -3.35
CA LYS A 52 -32.84 26.23 -3.98
C LYS A 52 -31.77 26.63 -2.96
N PHE A 53 -32.16 27.25 -1.85
CA PHE A 53 -31.21 27.87 -0.90
C PHE A 53 -30.97 27.07 0.38
N VAL A 54 -31.86 26.13 0.72
CA VAL A 54 -31.70 25.29 1.93
C VAL A 54 -31.46 23.85 1.54
N TYR A 55 -32.36 23.26 0.75
CA TYR A 55 -32.31 21.84 0.42
C TYR A 55 -31.15 21.48 -0.51
N GLU A 56 -30.98 22.19 -1.62
CA GLU A 56 -29.90 21.93 -2.59
C GLU A 56 -28.48 22.03 -1.98
N PRO A 57 -28.10 23.07 -1.20
CA PRO A 57 -26.79 23.09 -0.57
C PRO A 57 -26.64 22.06 0.56
N HIS A 58 -27.71 21.73 1.27
CA HIS A 58 -27.67 20.68 2.31
C HIS A 58 -27.49 19.29 1.69
N MET A 59 -28.23 18.98 0.62
CA MET A 59 -28.08 17.75 -0.14
C MET A 59 -26.71 17.63 -0.78
N ARG A 60 -26.14 18.74 -1.29
CA ARG A 60 -24.78 18.74 -1.85
C ARG A 60 -23.71 18.43 -0.79
N ARG A 61 -23.90 18.91 0.46
CA ARG A 61 -22.99 18.56 1.56
C ARG A 61 -23.15 17.10 1.98
N ALA A 62 -24.39 16.63 2.10
CA ALA A 62 -24.66 15.24 2.44
C ALA A 62 -24.11 14.27 1.39
N SER A 63 -24.24 14.58 0.09
CA SER A 63 -23.67 13.76 -0.98
C SER A 63 -22.14 13.79 -0.98
N LEU A 64 -21.52 14.93 -0.65
CA LEU A 64 -20.06 14.99 -0.48
C LEU A 64 -19.61 14.16 0.72
N GLU A 65 -20.34 14.19 1.84
CA GLU A 65 -20.01 13.33 2.99
C GLU A 65 -20.17 11.84 2.67
N GLU A 66 -21.15 11.45 1.85
CA GLU A 66 -21.29 10.08 1.34
C GLU A 66 -20.15 9.71 0.37
N ASP A 67 -19.77 10.59 -0.56
CA ASP A 67 -18.66 10.38 -1.52
C ASP A 67 -17.31 10.23 -0.80
N TRP A 68 -17.08 11.00 0.28
CA TRP A 68 -15.89 10.87 1.13
C TRP A 68 -15.89 9.59 1.99
N SER A 69 -17.02 8.88 2.07
CA SER A 69 -17.14 7.60 2.77
C SER A 69 -17.09 6.39 1.84
N ASP A 70 -17.22 6.60 0.52
CA ASP A 70 -17.27 5.54 -0.52
C ASP A 70 -15.98 5.49 -1.37
N ASP A 71 -15.01 6.37 -1.12
CA ASP A 71 -13.59 6.17 -1.49
C ASP A 71 -12.94 5.09 -0.58
N GLU A 72 -13.61 3.97 -0.33
CA GLU A 72 -12.90 2.71 -0.11
C GLU A 72 -12.28 2.35 -1.47
N GLU A 73 -11.14 2.98 -1.79
CA GLU A 73 -10.19 2.43 -2.75
C GLU A 73 -10.10 0.93 -2.41
N GLU A 74 -10.54 0.06 -3.32
CA GLU A 74 -10.14 -1.34 -3.30
C GLU A 74 -8.60 -1.32 -3.38
N GLU A 75 -7.94 -1.19 -2.22
CA GLU A 75 -6.50 -1.39 -2.07
C GLU A 75 -6.28 -2.82 -2.57
N GLU A 76 -5.84 -2.97 -3.82
CA GLU A 76 -5.32 -4.25 -4.31
C GLU A 76 -4.33 -4.72 -3.24
N GLU A 77 -4.67 -5.81 -2.52
CA GLU A 77 -3.83 -6.33 -1.46
C GLU A 77 -2.48 -6.70 -2.07
N GLU A 78 -1.50 -5.79 -1.98
CA GLU A 78 -0.17 -6.03 -2.49
C GLU A 78 0.35 -7.31 -1.84
N VAL A 79 0.71 -8.28 -2.69
CA VAL A 79 1.32 -9.52 -2.25
C VAL A 79 2.51 -9.16 -1.37
N TYR A 80 2.52 -9.65 -0.13
CA TYR A 80 3.51 -9.25 0.87
C TYR A 80 4.96 -9.37 0.38
N GLU A 81 5.21 -10.35 -0.50
CA GLU A 81 6.50 -10.67 -1.08
C GLU A 81 7.04 -9.59 -2.03
N ASP A 82 6.20 -8.68 -2.51
CA ASP A 82 6.58 -7.61 -3.44
C ASP A 82 6.80 -6.27 -2.73
N LYS A 83 6.57 -6.21 -1.41
CA LYS A 83 6.77 -4.99 -0.63
C LYS A 83 8.23 -4.53 -0.63
N TYR A 84 8.41 -3.21 -0.57
CA TYR A 84 9.70 -2.50 -0.45
C TYR A 84 10.65 -2.74 -1.63
N CYS A 85 10.23 -2.41 -2.85
CA CYS A 85 11.10 -2.43 -4.04
C CYS A 85 12.31 -1.49 -3.89
N LEU A 86 13.51 -2.00 -4.17
CA LEU A 86 14.77 -1.26 -3.99
C LEU A 86 15.19 -0.43 -5.22
N ASP A 87 14.51 -0.57 -6.36
CA ASP A 87 14.95 0.02 -7.64
C ASP A 87 15.02 1.55 -7.63
N PHE A 88 14.26 2.21 -6.76
CA PHE A 88 14.20 3.68 -6.66
C PHE A 88 15.07 4.25 -5.53
N VAL A 89 15.67 3.39 -4.69
CA VAL A 89 16.43 3.83 -3.51
C VAL A 89 17.86 4.18 -3.93
N LYS A 90 18.20 5.47 -3.85
CA LYS A 90 19.58 5.93 -4.04
C LYS A 90 20.40 5.63 -2.78
N GLY A 91 21.57 5.04 -2.96
CA GLY A 91 22.55 4.89 -1.90
C GLY A 91 22.98 6.25 -1.38
N ASN A 92 23.15 6.36 -0.06
CA ASN A 92 23.81 7.50 0.56
C ASN A 92 25.20 7.05 1.02
N ASP A 93 26.24 7.72 0.52
CA ASP A 93 27.66 7.43 0.74
C ASP A 93 28.16 7.76 2.17
N GLU A 94 27.29 8.33 3.01
CA GLU A 94 27.61 8.64 4.40
C GLU A 94 27.82 7.36 5.22
N LYS A 95 28.94 7.29 5.96
CA LYS A 95 29.22 6.21 6.91
C LYS A 95 28.14 6.19 8.00
N LYS A 96 27.25 5.20 7.92
CA LYS A 96 26.19 4.97 8.90
C LYS A 96 26.69 4.10 10.03
N ASN A 97 26.28 4.43 11.25
CA ASN A 97 26.51 3.57 12.39
C ASN A 97 25.39 2.52 12.46
N PHE A 98 25.63 1.35 11.86
CA PHE A 98 24.65 0.26 11.81
C PHE A 98 24.30 -0.31 13.17
N ASP A 99 25.09 -0.04 14.22
CA ASP A 99 24.83 -0.64 15.53
C ASP A 99 23.52 -0.22 16.17
N LYS A 100 23.09 1.01 15.85
CA LYS A 100 21.87 1.63 16.38
C LYS A 100 20.67 1.48 15.44
N LEU A 101 20.90 0.98 14.22
CA LEU A 101 19.87 0.86 13.20
C LEU A 101 19.19 -0.49 13.31
N MET A 102 17.87 -0.46 13.39
CA MET A 102 17.06 -1.65 13.52
C MET A 102 15.70 -1.39 12.89
N VAL A 103 15.16 -2.40 12.23
CA VAL A 103 13.82 -2.37 11.66
C VAL A 103 12.92 -3.36 12.38
N GLN A 104 11.65 -3.01 12.48
CA GLN A 104 10.58 -3.90 12.92
C GLN A 104 9.59 -4.07 11.77
N GLU A 105 9.13 -5.29 11.54
CA GLU A 105 8.10 -5.58 10.55
C GLU A 105 7.16 -6.69 11.01
N SER A 106 5.88 -6.56 10.68
CA SER A 106 4.89 -7.61 10.92
C SER A 106 4.74 -8.45 9.66
N THR A 107 5.36 -9.63 9.65
CA THR A 107 5.22 -10.60 8.56
C THR A 107 3.98 -11.47 8.81
N PRO A 108 3.44 -12.16 7.78
CA PRO A 108 2.37 -13.13 7.96
C PRO A 108 2.71 -14.25 8.97
N ASP A 109 3.99 -14.61 9.10
CA ASP A 109 4.47 -15.66 10.02
C ASP A 109 4.81 -15.12 11.42
N GLY A 110 4.68 -13.80 11.65
CA GLY A 110 4.95 -13.15 12.94
C GLY A 110 5.78 -11.87 12.83
N VAL A 111 6.00 -11.23 13.98
CA VAL A 111 6.80 -10.00 14.06
C VAL A 111 8.29 -10.32 14.00
N VAL A 112 9.03 -9.58 13.18
CA VAL A 112 10.47 -9.71 13.02
C VAL A 112 11.14 -8.38 13.33
N PHE A 113 12.13 -8.43 14.22
CA PHE A 113 13.10 -7.36 14.38
C PHE A 113 14.38 -7.75 13.65
N MET A 114 14.95 -6.84 12.87
CA MET A 114 16.15 -7.11 12.07
C MET A 114 17.15 -5.97 12.15
N LYS A 115 18.43 -6.32 12.22
CA LYS A 115 19.58 -5.41 12.23
C LYS A 115 20.67 -5.95 11.29
N TRP A 116 21.42 -5.07 10.65
CA TRP A 116 22.63 -5.44 9.91
C TRP A 116 23.84 -5.58 10.84
N ASN A 117 24.62 -6.64 10.65
CA ASN A 117 25.86 -6.88 11.35
C ASN A 117 27.03 -6.88 10.35
N GLU A 118 27.87 -5.85 10.42
CA GLU A 118 29.02 -5.67 9.52
C GLU A 118 30.08 -6.76 9.69
N ASP A 119 30.38 -7.17 10.93
CA ASP A 119 31.44 -8.16 11.22
C ASP A 119 31.18 -9.52 10.56
N ASN A 120 29.90 -9.85 10.36
CA ASN A 120 29.47 -11.15 9.83
C ASN A 120 28.85 -11.06 8.44
N GLU A 121 28.74 -9.84 7.89
CA GLU A 121 28.00 -9.52 6.68
C GLU A 121 26.64 -10.24 6.64
N SER A 122 25.87 -10.11 7.71
CA SER A 122 24.61 -10.85 7.88
C SER A 122 23.51 -10.01 8.53
N PHE A 123 22.27 -10.31 8.15
CA PHE A 123 21.09 -9.80 8.80
C PHE A 123 20.77 -10.62 10.04
N ASP A 124 21.00 -10.01 11.20
CA ASP A 124 20.63 -10.54 12.50
C ASP A 124 19.16 -10.25 12.77
N TYR A 125 18.39 -11.30 13.06
CA TYR A 125 16.96 -11.16 13.34
C TYR A 125 16.52 -11.84 14.62
N TRP A 126 15.47 -11.27 15.22
CA TRP A 126 14.78 -11.79 16.39
C TRP A 126 13.31 -12.01 16.04
N CYS A 127 12.83 -13.20 16.35
CA CYS A 127 11.43 -13.56 16.22
C CYS A 127 11.07 -14.64 17.24
N ASP A 128 9.84 -14.58 17.73
CA ASP A 128 9.27 -15.58 18.62
C ASP A 128 8.96 -16.87 17.85
N ASN A 129 8.49 -16.76 16.61
CA ASN A 129 8.23 -17.91 15.76
C ASN A 129 9.54 -18.51 15.23
N LYS A 130 9.61 -19.85 15.14
CA LYS A 130 10.85 -20.54 14.72
C LYS A 130 10.94 -20.78 13.21
N GLU A 131 9.80 -20.85 12.53
CA GLU A 131 9.70 -21.31 11.15
C GLU A 131 9.24 -20.15 10.25
N ILE A 132 10.02 -19.06 10.20
CA ILE A 132 9.76 -17.97 9.26
C ILE A 132 10.32 -18.32 7.89
N LYS A 133 9.52 -18.10 6.85
CA LYS A 133 9.97 -18.26 5.46
C LYS A 133 11.05 -17.24 5.10
N TYR A 134 12.06 -17.70 4.36
CA TYR A 134 13.12 -16.82 3.86
C TYR A 134 12.59 -15.68 2.98
N VAL A 135 11.50 -15.91 2.22
CA VAL A 135 10.90 -14.87 1.37
C VAL A 135 10.47 -13.66 2.21
N TYR A 136 9.94 -13.87 3.41
CA TYR A 136 9.56 -12.77 4.29
C TYR A 136 10.79 -12.07 4.90
N LEU A 137 11.86 -12.81 5.20
CA LEU A 137 13.12 -12.21 5.65
C LEU A 137 13.77 -11.33 4.56
N GLU A 138 13.61 -11.70 3.29
CA GLU A 138 14.03 -10.87 2.15
C GLU A 138 13.26 -9.54 2.14
N VAL A 139 11.93 -9.55 2.33
CA VAL A 139 11.10 -8.34 2.43
C VAL A 139 11.56 -7.44 3.59
N VAL A 140 11.81 -8.01 4.77
CA VAL A 140 12.30 -7.25 5.94
C VAL A 140 13.69 -6.65 5.69
N ALA A 141 14.57 -7.38 5.00
CA ALA A 141 15.89 -6.86 4.61
C ALA A 141 15.76 -5.72 3.59
N ARG A 142 14.86 -5.83 2.61
CA ARG A 142 14.58 -4.71 1.68
C ARG A 142 14.00 -3.50 2.41
N LYS A 143 13.12 -3.71 3.40
CA LYS A 143 12.62 -2.65 4.28
C LYS A 143 13.77 -1.95 5.02
N TYR A 144 14.70 -2.71 5.59
CA TYR A 144 15.89 -2.17 6.26
C TYR A 144 16.71 -1.29 5.30
N CYS A 145 17.02 -1.81 4.11
CA CYS A 145 17.80 -1.09 3.09
C CYS A 145 17.09 0.15 2.55
N THR A 146 15.76 0.09 2.43
CA THR A 146 14.93 1.24 2.01
C THR A 146 14.89 2.31 3.08
N MET A 147 14.59 1.94 4.34
CA MET A 147 14.49 2.88 5.47
C MET A 147 15.80 3.58 5.79
N PHE A 148 16.92 2.87 5.70
CA PHE A 148 18.23 3.41 5.99
C PHE A 148 19.00 3.81 4.73
N SER A 149 18.39 3.77 3.54
CA SER A 149 19.00 4.12 2.25
C SER A 149 20.38 3.47 2.04
N CYS A 150 20.46 2.16 2.29
CA CYS A 150 21.66 1.35 2.10
C CYS A 150 21.39 0.15 1.17
N PRO A 151 21.06 0.40 -0.12
CA PRO A 151 20.75 -0.65 -1.09
C PRO A 151 21.93 -1.58 -1.37
N GLU A 152 23.16 -1.10 -1.16
CA GLU A 152 24.42 -1.85 -1.43
C GLU A 152 24.58 -3.11 -0.60
N ILE A 153 23.96 -3.16 0.57
CA ILE A 153 24.05 -4.28 1.51
C ILE A 153 23.21 -5.46 1.02
N TYR A 154 22.12 -5.19 0.31
CA TYR A 154 21.17 -6.20 -0.12
C TYR A 154 21.58 -6.83 -1.45
N ILE A 155 21.65 -8.16 -1.48
CA ILE A 155 21.97 -8.94 -2.66
C ILE A 155 20.68 -9.52 -3.22
N ASP A 156 20.26 -9.02 -4.37
CA ASP A 156 19.12 -9.58 -5.10
C ASP A 156 19.53 -10.86 -5.84
N ARG A 157 18.91 -11.98 -5.45
CA ARG A 157 19.18 -13.30 -6.02
C ARG A 157 18.80 -13.39 -7.49
N GLY A 158 17.72 -12.73 -7.91
CA GLY A 158 17.27 -12.72 -9.30
C GLY A 158 18.29 -12.02 -10.20
N LYS A 159 18.77 -10.85 -9.76
CA LYS A 159 19.81 -10.10 -10.46
C LYS A 159 21.15 -10.85 -10.48
N ASP A 160 21.52 -11.57 -9.40
CA ASP A 160 22.75 -12.38 -9.35
C ASP A 160 22.72 -13.53 -10.37
N ILE A 161 21.62 -14.28 -10.45
CA ILE A 161 21.45 -15.37 -11.43
C ILE A 161 21.48 -14.82 -12.86
N GLN A 162 20.88 -13.67 -13.11
CA GLN A 162 20.89 -13.05 -14.45
C GLN A 162 22.30 -12.66 -14.87
N ARG A 163 23.07 -12.05 -13.96
CA ARG A 163 24.48 -11.70 -14.20
C ARG A 163 25.34 -12.93 -14.47
N GLN A 164 25.10 -14.05 -13.78
CA GLN A 164 25.81 -15.30 -14.05
C GLN A 164 25.53 -15.83 -15.46
N LYS A 165 24.26 -15.83 -15.87
CA LYS A 165 23.87 -16.28 -17.22
C LYS A 165 24.49 -15.41 -18.31
N GLU A 166 24.64 -14.10 -18.07
CA GLU A 166 25.32 -13.18 -18.99
C GLU A 166 26.82 -13.50 -19.08
N LEU A 167 27.48 -13.72 -17.93
CA LEU A 167 28.90 -14.10 -17.88
C LEU A 167 29.17 -15.46 -18.54
N GLU A 168 28.28 -16.44 -18.34
CA GLU A 168 28.37 -17.75 -19.00
C GLU A 168 28.27 -17.63 -20.52
N LYS A 169 27.33 -16.82 -21.02
CA LYS A 169 27.19 -16.55 -22.46
C LYS A 169 28.42 -15.87 -23.04
N GLU A 170 28.93 -14.83 -22.37
CA GLU A 170 30.13 -14.12 -22.82
C GLU A 170 31.37 -15.04 -22.83
N ALA A 171 31.47 -15.97 -21.86
CA ALA A 171 32.53 -16.96 -21.82
C ALA A 171 32.41 -18.00 -22.95
N GLU A 172 31.19 -18.43 -23.28
CA GLU A 172 30.91 -19.34 -24.40
C GLU A 172 31.25 -18.67 -25.75
N GLU A 173 30.86 -17.42 -25.95
CA GLU A 173 31.22 -16.63 -27.14
C GLU A 173 32.74 -16.48 -27.29
N LYS A 174 33.45 -16.14 -26.21
CA LYS A 174 34.93 -16.04 -26.22
C LYS A 174 35.63 -17.38 -26.43
N ALA A 175 35.02 -18.49 -26.03
CA ALA A 175 35.57 -19.82 -26.27
C ALA A 175 35.44 -20.20 -27.75
N ASN A 176 34.27 -19.95 -28.35
CA ASN A 176 34.01 -20.23 -29.76
C ASN A 176 34.94 -19.43 -30.68
N MET A 177 35.14 -18.12 -30.42
CA MET A 177 36.08 -17.31 -31.22
C MET A 177 37.52 -17.83 -31.14
N LYS A 178 37.98 -18.34 -29.98
CA LYS A 178 39.32 -18.92 -29.84
C LYS A 178 39.47 -20.30 -30.49
N GLU A 179 38.36 -21.02 -30.67
CA GLU A 179 38.35 -22.30 -31.34
C GLU A 179 38.35 -22.10 -32.86
N GLU A 180 37.61 -21.12 -33.36
CA GLU A 180 37.68 -20.65 -34.76
C GLU A 180 39.07 -20.09 -35.11
N ASP A 181 39.66 -19.23 -34.27
CA ASP A 181 41.03 -18.71 -34.49
C ASP A 181 42.10 -19.83 -34.53
N LYS A 182 41.89 -20.92 -33.78
CA LYS A 182 42.79 -22.08 -33.78
C LYS A 182 42.60 -23.02 -34.96
N GLU A 183 41.38 -23.14 -35.47
CA GLU A 183 41.13 -23.89 -36.70
C GLU A 183 41.70 -23.15 -37.91
N GLU A 184 41.60 -21.82 -37.96
CA GLU A 184 42.24 -21.01 -39.02
C GLU A 184 43.79 -21.08 -38.97
N GLU A 185 44.42 -21.07 -37.79
CA GLU A 185 45.89 -21.26 -37.67
C GLU A 185 46.37 -22.67 -38.06
N LEU A 186 45.52 -23.69 -37.98
CA LEU A 186 45.86 -25.07 -38.33
C LEU A 186 45.69 -25.37 -39.84
N GLU A 187 44.80 -24.67 -40.54
CA GLU A 187 44.64 -24.83 -41.99
C GLU A 187 45.79 -24.21 -42.81
N ASP A 188 46.51 -23.22 -42.28
CA ASP A 188 47.67 -22.59 -42.94
C ASP A 188 49.02 -23.31 -42.71
N SER A 189 49.03 -24.45 -42.00
CA SER A 189 50.25 -25.21 -41.62
C SER A 189 50.31 -26.63 -42.21
N ASP A 190 49.70 -26.89 -43.37
CA ASP A 190 49.74 -28.22 -44.00
C ASP A 190 50.91 -28.39 -44.99
N ASP A 191 52.13 -28.47 -44.46
CA ASP A 191 53.29 -29.08 -45.13
C ASP A 191 54.17 -29.79 -44.08
N GLU A 192 53.72 -30.96 -43.57
CA GLU A 192 54.59 -32.10 -43.15
C GLU A 192 53.78 -33.29 -42.58
N LEU A 193 53.46 -34.26 -43.44
CA LEU A 193 53.76 -35.70 -43.31
C LEU A 193 53.84 -36.34 -41.89
N PHE A 194 52.85 -36.17 -41.02
CA PHE A 194 52.75 -36.94 -39.76
C PHE A 194 51.47 -37.78 -39.65
N ALA A 195 51.67 -39.01 -39.16
CA ALA A 195 50.74 -40.12 -39.21
C ALA A 195 49.36 -39.83 -38.59
N LYS A 196 48.29 -40.08 -39.37
CA LYS A 196 46.90 -40.12 -38.91
C LYS A 196 46.72 -41.22 -37.84
N LEU A 197 46.81 -40.84 -36.57
CA LEU A 197 46.36 -41.70 -35.46
C LEU A 197 44.83 -41.63 -35.39
N LYS A 198 44.16 -42.79 -35.49
CA LYS A 198 42.69 -42.89 -35.35
C LYS A 198 42.26 -42.34 -33.98
N LYS A 199 41.45 -41.28 -33.97
CA LYS A 199 40.77 -40.81 -32.76
C LYS A 199 39.79 -41.90 -32.29
N PRO A 200 39.78 -42.29 -31.00
CA PRO A 200 38.77 -43.20 -30.47
C PRO A 200 37.39 -42.53 -30.62
N GLU A 201 36.38 -43.29 -31.04
CA GLU A 201 34.99 -42.82 -31.10
C GLU A 201 34.56 -42.35 -29.71
N GLU A 202 34.44 -41.04 -29.53
CA GLU A 202 33.73 -40.49 -28.39
C GLU A 202 32.28 -40.93 -28.49
N VAL A 203 31.91 -41.88 -27.63
CA VAL A 203 30.53 -42.25 -27.39
C VAL A 203 29.78 -40.97 -27.08
N LYS A 204 28.97 -40.51 -28.05
CA LYS A 204 28.00 -39.43 -27.88
C LYS A 204 27.02 -39.85 -26.80
N LYS A 205 27.38 -39.66 -25.53
CA LYS A 205 26.40 -39.55 -24.46
C LYS A 205 25.61 -38.30 -24.80
N SER A 206 24.44 -38.50 -25.40
CA SER A 206 23.37 -37.51 -25.46
C SER A 206 22.99 -37.18 -24.01
N VAL A 207 23.79 -36.35 -23.35
CA VAL A 207 23.40 -35.68 -22.13
C VAL A 207 22.34 -34.71 -22.58
N SER A 208 21.08 -35.13 -22.49
CA SER A 208 19.95 -34.21 -22.47
C SER A 208 20.35 -33.11 -21.49
N LYS A 209 20.63 -31.90 -21.99
CA LYS A 209 20.81 -30.70 -21.17
C LYS A 209 19.48 -30.49 -20.43
N LYS A 210 19.26 -31.23 -19.34
CA LYS A 210 18.30 -30.86 -18.32
C LYS A 210 18.72 -29.44 -17.95
N LYS A 211 17.81 -28.47 -18.10
CA LYS A 211 17.99 -27.13 -17.51
C LYS A 211 18.31 -27.36 -16.04
N VAL A 212 19.59 -27.34 -15.69
CA VAL A 212 20.01 -27.23 -14.30
C VAL A 212 19.66 -25.80 -13.96
N GLU A 213 18.70 -25.60 -13.08
CA GLU A 213 18.41 -24.27 -12.55
C GLU A 213 19.67 -23.78 -11.88
N THR A 214 20.35 -22.80 -12.50
CA THR A 214 21.56 -22.20 -11.95
C THR A 214 21.19 -21.53 -10.64
N ALA A 215 21.73 -22.04 -9.52
CA ALA A 215 21.54 -21.44 -8.21
C ALA A 215 22.33 -20.12 -8.10
N ALA A 216 21.80 -19.16 -7.34
CA ALA A 216 22.54 -17.93 -7.04
C ALA A 216 23.85 -18.26 -6.31
N LEU A 217 24.95 -17.60 -6.70
CA LEU A 217 26.28 -17.79 -6.11
C LEU A 217 26.40 -16.95 -4.84
N ARG A 218 25.76 -15.77 -4.85
CA ARG A 218 25.68 -14.87 -3.71
C ARG A 218 24.23 -14.78 -3.23
N ALA A 219 24.06 -14.79 -1.92
CA ALA A 219 22.76 -14.64 -1.29
C ALA A 219 22.90 -13.90 0.05
N ASN A 220 21.82 -13.25 0.46
CA ASN A 220 21.73 -12.63 1.77
C ASN A 220 21.80 -13.70 2.87
N LYS A 221 22.61 -13.41 3.90
CA LYS A 221 22.77 -14.30 5.04
C LYS A 221 21.88 -13.83 6.19
N TYR A 222 21.02 -14.72 6.66
CA TYR A 222 20.11 -14.46 7.77
C TYR A 222 20.49 -15.29 8.98
N ARG A 223 20.75 -14.64 10.11
CA ARG A 223 21.09 -15.29 11.36
C ARG A 223 20.03 -15.00 12.41
N ARG A 224 19.42 -16.05 12.94
CA ARG A 224 18.52 -15.93 14.08
C ARG A 224 19.33 -15.75 15.35
N VAL A 225 19.16 -14.61 16.01
CA VAL A 225 19.88 -14.33 17.26
C VAL A 225 19.12 -14.83 18.48
N GLY A 226 17.79 -14.63 18.51
CA GLY A 226 16.97 -15.05 19.66
C GLY A 226 15.49 -14.72 19.50
N LYS A 227 14.79 -14.74 20.63
CA LYS A 227 13.39 -14.27 20.72
C LYS A 227 13.33 -12.76 20.88
N ILE A 228 12.16 -12.16 20.63
CA ILE A 228 11.99 -10.70 20.70
C ILE A 228 12.27 -10.20 22.12
N ASN A 229 11.79 -10.92 23.14
CA ASN A 229 11.99 -10.57 24.55
C ASN A 229 13.45 -10.63 25.03
N GLU A 230 14.33 -11.33 24.30
CA GLU A 230 15.75 -11.47 24.66
C GLU A 230 16.59 -10.30 24.15
N MET A 231 16.00 -9.43 23.29
CA MET A 231 16.69 -8.26 22.76
C MET A 231 17.12 -7.32 23.89
N VAL A 232 18.41 -6.99 23.89
CA VAL A 232 19.05 -6.13 24.91
C VAL A 232 18.33 -4.78 25.06
N LEU A 233 17.82 -4.23 23.95
CA LEU A 233 17.05 -2.98 23.91
C LEU A 233 15.73 -3.03 24.69
N LEU A 234 15.12 -4.21 24.81
CA LEU A 234 13.82 -4.44 25.47
C LEU A 234 13.95 -5.01 26.88
N GLN A 235 15.17 -5.33 27.32
CA GLN A 235 15.40 -5.74 28.70
C GLN A 235 15.09 -4.57 29.62
N LYS A 236 13.93 -4.63 30.28
CA LYS A 236 13.60 -3.72 31.37
C LYS A 236 14.77 -3.73 32.33
N VAL A 237 15.39 -2.57 32.56
CA VAL A 237 16.29 -2.38 33.70
C VAL A 237 15.49 -2.86 34.89
N LYS A 238 15.88 -4.00 35.47
CA LYS A 238 15.25 -4.48 36.69
C LYS A 238 15.45 -3.35 37.69
N SER A 239 14.39 -2.60 37.99
CA SER A 239 14.40 -1.67 39.11
C SER A 239 14.90 -2.49 40.28
N LYS A 240 15.99 -2.06 40.93
CA LYS A 240 16.45 -2.72 42.16
C LYS A 240 15.22 -2.84 43.05
N GLU A 241 14.69 -4.06 43.21
CA GLU A 241 13.69 -4.29 44.23
C GLU A 241 14.42 -3.96 45.53
N GLU A 242 14.04 -2.85 46.17
CA GLU A 242 14.51 -2.61 47.53
C GLU A 242 14.20 -3.88 48.33
N PRO A 243 15.18 -4.44 49.05
CA PRO A 243 14.97 -5.68 49.76
C PRO A 243 13.73 -5.50 50.63
N LYS A 244 12.66 -6.24 50.33
CA LYS A 244 11.42 -6.20 51.12
C LYS A 244 11.83 -6.48 52.56
N LYS A 245 11.92 -5.42 53.38
CA LYS A 245 12.27 -5.57 54.80
C LYS A 245 11.24 -6.54 55.36
N LYS A 246 11.70 -7.71 55.79
CA LYS A 246 10.85 -8.67 56.50
C LYS A 246 10.44 -7.97 57.79
N MET A 247 9.27 -7.33 57.80
CA MET A 247 8.66 -6.81 59.02
C MET A 247 8.59 -7.98 60.00
N THR A 248 9.38 -7.90 61.06
CA THR A 248 9.30 -8.90 62.11
C THR A 248 8.05 -8.62 62.95
N PHE A 249 7.53 -9.64 63.64
CA PHE A 249 6.36 -9.46 64.49
C PHE A 249 6.57 -8.34 65.54
N SER A 250 7.81 -8.16 66.03
CA SER A 250 8.20 -7.04 66.90
C SER A 250 8.02 -5.66 66.26
N ASP A 251 8.32 -5.52 64.97
CA ASP A 251 8.14 -4.27 64.23
C ASP A 251 6.65 -3.95 64.04
N TRP A 252 5.82 -4.96 63.82
CA TRP A 252 4.36 -4.78 63.74
C TRP A 252 3.74 -4.42 65.10
N VAL A 253 4.17 -5.07 66.18
CA VAL A 253 3.68 -4.78 67.53
C VAL A 253 4.04 -3.35 67.95
N SER A 254 5.26 -2.90 67.68
CA SER A 254 5.68 -1.53 67.99
C SER A 254 4.91 -0.48 67.18
N PHE A 255 4.68 -0.74 65.88
CA PHE A 255 3.83 0.11 65.04
C PHE A 255 2.38 0.19 65.56
N SER A 256 1.79 -0.95 65.92
CA SER A 256 0.41 -0.99 66.43
C SER A 256 0.22 -0.27 67.77
N LYS A 257 1.25 -0.27 68.64
CA LYS A 257 1.21 0.43 69.93
C LYS A 257 1.29 1.95 69.75
N ASN A 258 2.13 2.44 68.84
CA ASN A 258 2.19 3.87 68.52
C ASN A 258 0.90 4.40 67.87
N SER A 259 0.16 3.56 67.15
CA SER A 259 -1.11 3.98 66.52
C SER A 259 -2.27 4.19 67.49
N LYS A 260 -2.15 3.79 68.76
CA LYS A 260 -3.18 3.95 69.81
C LYS A 260 -2.96 5.17 70.71
N THR A 261 -1.91 5.95 70.46
CA THR A 261 -1.52 7.12 71.26
C THR A 261 -1.78 8.44 70.52
N VAL A 262 -2.74 8.45 69.61
CA VAL A 262 -3.32 9.65 68.99
C VAL A 262 -4.81 9.70 69.33
#